data_AF-A0A9Q0NDD1-F1
#
_entry.id   AF-A0A9Q0NDD1-F1
#
_cell.length_a   1.000
_cell.length_b   1.000
_cell.length_c   1.000
_cell.angle_alpha   90.00
_cell.angle_beta   90.00
_cell.angle_gamma   90.00
#
_symmetry.space_group_name_H-M   'P 1'
#
loop_
_entity.id
_entity.type
_entity.pdbx_description
1 polymer ?
#
loop_
_entity_poly.entity_id
_entity_poly.type
_entity_poly.pdbx_seq_one_letter_code
_entity_poly.pdbx_strand_id
1 'polypeptide(L)'
;MSSSKKIEEALEHIRLAEKSLKTGLLKWRPDYDIACDEYQKAATCYRNAKSLDQCKECLMKAAECHMENRSLFHAAKCFEQVILVLKEQNNFGEIESLAHRACRLYQQQGSPEAAASALDKAAKIIENIHPEQALNLYQHAIEVVMVINIFFFMKYV
;
A
#
# COMPACT_ATOMS: atom_id res chain seq x y z
N MET A 1 -18.69 -10.45 -21.15
CA MET A 1 -18.21 -11.80 -20.75
C MET A 1 -16.82 -11.78 -20.10
N SER A 2 -15.84 -11.00 -20.57
CA SER A 2 -14.48 -10.98 -19.98
C SER A 2 -14.41 -10.44 -18.54
N SER A 3 -15.10 -9.33 -18.22
CA SER A 3 -15.07 -8.74 -16.87
C SER A 3 -15.70 -9.64 -15.80
N SER A 4 -16.82 -10.30 -16.11
CA SER A 4 -17.49 -11.23 -15.18
C SER A 4 -16.57 -12.40 -14.79
N LYS A 5 -15.86 -12.98 -15.76
CA LYS A 5 -14.87 -14.03 -15.49
C LYS A 5 -13.75 -13.54 -14.56
N LYS A 6 -13.28 -12.31 -14.75
CA LYS A 6 -12.25 -11.72 -13.86
C LYS A 6 -12.76 -11.47 -12.45
N ILE A 7 -14.02 -11.09 -12.29
CA ILE A 7 -14.65 -10.94 -10.98
C ILE A 7 -14.76 -12.30 -10.28
N GLU A 8 -15.16 -13.36 -10.99
CA GLU A 8 -15.21 -14.73 -10.44
C GLU A 8 -13.82 -15.23 -10.01
N GLU A 9 -12.79 -15.01 -10.84
CA GLU A 9 -11.39 -15.31 -10.49
C GLU A 9 -10.96 -14.55 -9.22
N ALA A 10 -11.33 -13.27 -9.09
CA ALA A 10 -11.01 -12.47 -7.91
C ALA A 10 -11.68 -13.00 -6.63
N LEU A 11 -12.95 -13.44 -6.74
CA LEU A 11 -13.68 -14.02 -5.61
C LEU A 11 -13.08 -15.34 -5.15
N GLU A 12 -12.59 -16.18 -6.06
CA GLU A 12 -11.91 -17.42 -5.68
C GLU A 12 -10.60 -17.12 -4.94
N HIS A 13 -9.82 -16.15 -5.42
CA HIS A 13 -8.61 -15.69 -4.71
C HIS A 13 -8.93 -15.15 -3.30
N ILE A 14 -10.00 -14.36 -3.14
CA ILE A 14 -10.45 -13.91 -1.81
C ILE A 14 -10.79 -15.11 -0.92
N ARG A 15 -11.51 -16.10 -1.43
CA ARG A 15 -11.88 -17.30 -0.67
C ARG A 15 -10.65 -18.08 -0.20
N LEU A 16 -9.62 -18.15 -1.04
CA LEU A 16 -8.34 -18.79 -0.70
C LEU A 16 -7.58 -18.00 0.36
N ALA A 17 -7.54 -16.67 0.24
CA ALA A 17 -6.95 -15.78 1.25
C ALA A 17 -7.65 -15.92 2.61
N GLU A 18 -8.98 -15.88 2.64
CA GLU A 18 -9.74 -16.05 3.89
C GLU A 18 -9.55 -17.45 4.49
N LYS A 19 -9.42 -18.47 3.65
CA LYS A 19 -9.11 -19.84 4.10
C LYS A 19 -7.71 -19.92 4.69
N SER A 20 -6.71 -19.23 4.16
CA SER A 20 -5.35 -19.23 4.72
C SER A 20 -5.27 -18.48 6.04
N LEU A 21 -6.14 -17.49 6.27
CA LEU A 21 -6.23 -16.78 7.54
C LEU A 21 -6.93 -17.58 8.66
N LYS A 22 -7.80 -18.53 8.32
CA LYS A 22 -8.48 -19.36 9.31
C LYS A 22 -7.50 -20.25 10.07
N THR A 23 -7.59 -20.19 11.39
CA THR A 23 -6.94 -21.13 12.32
C THR A 23 -7.89 -22.27 12.68
N GLY A 24 -7.34 -23.41 13.06
CA GLY A 24 -8.10 -24.58 13.46
C GLY A 24 -7.30 -25.47 14.40
N LEU A 25 -7.84 -26.65 14.75
CA LEU A 25 -7.24 -27.56 15.73
C LEU A 25 -5.79 -27.97 15.39
N LEU A 26 -5.40 -27.94 14.11
CA LEU A 26 -4.04 -28.25 13.65
C LEU A 26 -3.22 -27.01 13.25
N LYS A 27 -3.86 -25.85 13.02
CA LYS A 27 -3.21 -24.62 12.54
C LYS A 27 -3.42 -23.50 13.54
N TRP A 28 -2.38 -23.27 14.35
CA TRP A 28 -2.41 -22.32 15.46
C TRP A 28 -2.05 -20.88 15.07
N ARG A 29 -1.58 -20.66 13.84
CA ARG A 29 -1.26 -19.32 13.32
C ARG A 29 -1.82 -19.13 11.91
N PRO A 30 -2.44 -17.99 11.61
CA PRO A 30 -2.81 -17.60 10.25
C PRO A 30 -1.61 -17.66 9.31
N ASP A 31 -1.84 -18.02 8.05
CA ASP A 31 -0.81 -17.94 7.01
C ASP A 31 -1.01 -16.64 6.24
N TYR A 32 -0.36 -15.59 6.76
CA TYR A 32 -0.45 -14.24 6.23
C TYR A 32 0.26 -14.11 4.88
N ASP A 33 1.32 -14.86 4.62
CA ASP A 33 2.03 -14.80 3.33
C ASP A 33 1.13 -15.25 2.18
N ILE A 34 0.48 -16.42 2.34
CA ILE A 34 -0.49 -16.89 1.35
C ILE A 34 -1.66 -15.90 1.24
N ALA A 35 -2.15 -15.36 2.36
CA ALA A 35 -3.24 -14.40 2.33
C ALA A 35 -2.89 -13.13 1.53
N CYS A 36 -1.68 -12.60 1.72
CA CYS A 36 -1.20 -11.43 0.98
C CYS A 36 -1.19 -11.68 -0.53
N ASP A 37 -0.56 -12.77 -0.96
CA ASP A 37 -0.42 -13.12 -2.38
C ASP A 37 -1.79 -13.30 -3.04
N GLU A 38 -2.71 -13.99 -2.37
CA GLU A 38 -4.06 -14.22 -2.89
C GLU A 38 -4.88 -12.92 -2.95
N TYR A 39 -4.78 -12.03 -1.95
CA TYR A 39 -5.43 -10.71 -2.03
C TYR A 39 -4.85 -9.83 -3.13
N GLN A 40 -3.54 -9.87 -3.39
CA GLN A 40 -2.93 -9.12 -4.51
C GLN A 40 -3.36 -9.65 -5.87
N LYS A 41 -3.50 -10.98 -6.03
CA LYS A 41 -4.06 -11.59 -7.23
C LYS A 41 -5.53 -11.17 -7.43
N ALA A 42 -6.34 -11.19 -6.36
CA ALA A 42 -7.71 -10.70 -6.39
C ALA A 42 -7.79 -9.23 -6.82
N ALA A 43 -6.94 -8.37 -6.25
CA ALA A 43 -6.86 -6.95 -6.61
C ALA A 43 -6.53 -6.76 -8.10
N THR A 44 -5.61 -7.56 -8.65
CA THR A 44 -5.25 -7.52 -10.07
C THR A 44 -6.42 -7.91 -10.96
N CYS A 45 -7.16 -8.95 -10.59
CA CYS A 45 -8.37 -9.36 -11.31
C CYS A 45 -9.46 -8.28 -11.26
N TYR A 46 -9.71 -7.65 -10.11
CA TYR A 46 -10.67 -6.55 -9.99
C TYR A 46 -10.25 -5.31 -10.80
N ARG A 47 -8.96 -4.95 -10.79
CA ARG A 47 -8.45 -3.85 -11.62
C ARG A 47 -8.67 -4.10 -13.11
N ASN A 48 -8.41 -5.33 -13.57
CA ASN A 48 -8.65 -5.75 -14.95
C ASN A 48 -10.15 -5.73 -15.30
N ALA A 49 -11.03 -6.03 -14.34
CA ALA A 49 -12.47 -5.91 -14.49
C ALA A 49 -13.01 -4.47 -14.37
N LYS A 50 -12.14 -3.47 -14.14
CA LYS A 50 -12.49 -2.07 -13.85
C LYS A 50 -13.30 -1.86 -12.57
N SER A 51 -13.26 -2.83 -11.67
CA SER A 51 -13.91 -2.79 -10.35
C SER A 51 -12.94 -2.19 -9.34
N LEU A 52 -12.74 -0.88 -9.40
CA LEU A 52 -11.66 -0.20 -8.66
C LEU A 52 -11.88 -0.17 -7.14
N ASP A 53 -13.14 -0.13 -6.67
CA ASP A 53 -13.44 -0.16 -5.22
C ASP A 53 -13.04 -1.49 -4.58
N GLN A 54 -13.40 -2.60 -5.21
CA GLN A 54 -12.99 -3.94 -4.76
C GLN A 54 -11.49 -4.16 -4.90
N CYS A 55 -10.87 -3.59 -5.94
CA CYS A 55 -9.41 -3.60 -6.08
C CYS A 55 -8.75 -2.91 -4.87
N LYS A 56 -9.22 -1.71 -4.51
CA LYS A 56 -8.76 -0.98 -3.33
C LYS A 56 -8.92 -1.81 -2.06
N GLU A 57 -10.10 -2.40 -1.84
CA GLU A 57 -10.38 -3.21 -0.64
C GLU A 57 -9.42 -4.42 -0.54
N CYS A 58 -9.19 -5.14 -1.63
CA CYS A 58 -8.24 -6.25 -1.66
C CYS A 58 -6.80 -5.81 -1.34
N LEU A 59 -6.35 -4.67 -1.88
CA LEU A 59 -5.03 -4.14 -1.58
C LEU A 59 -4.89 -3.70 -0.12
N MET A 60 -5.93 -3.13 0.46
CA MET A 60 -5.96 -2.76 1.88
C MET A 60 -5.85 -4.01 2.77
N LYS A 61 -6.59 -5.08 2.46
CA LYS A 61 -6.48 -6.37 3.15
C LYS A 61 -5.08 -6.99 2.99
N ALA A 62 -4.48 -6.91 1.80
CA ALA A 62 -3.12 -7.37 1.58
C ALA A 62 -2.11 -6.56 2.43
N ALA A 63 -2.29 -5.24 2.54
CA ALA A 63 -1.44 -4.40 3.39
C ALA A 63 -1.54 -4.80 4.87
N GLU A 64 -2.75 -5.04 5.37
CA GLU A 64 -3.01 -5.50 6.73
C GLU A 64 -2.33 -6.85 7.01
N CYS A 65 -2.49 -7.83 6.12
CA CYS A 65 -1.80 -9.12 6.23
C CYS A 65 -0.27 -8.96 6.25
N HIS A 66 0.30 -8.08 5.43
CA HIS A 66 1.74 -7.81 5.45
C HIS A 66 2.19 -7.16 6.77
N MET A 67 1.37 -6.28 7.35
CA MET A 67 1.66 -5.68 8.66
C MET A 67 1.65 -6.74 9.77
N GLU A 68 0.67 -7.64 9.78
CA GLU A 68 0.61 -8.77 10.72
C GLU A 68 1.82 -9.71 10.57
N ASN A 69 2.30 -9.92 9.34
CA ASN A 69 3.52 -10.69 9.08
C ASN A 69 4.82 -9.89 9.28
N ARG A 70 4.76 -8.67 9.83
CA ARG A 70 5.91 -7.76 10.03
C ARG A 70 6.67 -7.39 8.74
N SER A 71 6.07 -7.60 7.58
CA SER A 71 6.61 -7.27 6.27
C SER A 71 6.23 -5.84 5.88
N LEU A 72 6.69 -4.86 6.67
CA LEU A 72 6.21 -3.47 6.59
C LEU A 72 6.55 -2.81 5.25
N PHE A 73 7.65 -3.21 4.59
CA PHE A 73 8.02 -2.70 3.27
C PHE A 73 6.97 -3.07 2.21
N HIS A 74 6.48 -4.30 2.24
CA HIS A 74 5.44 -4.77 1.32
C HIS A 74 4.07 -4.17 1.66
N ALA A 75 3.77 -3.98 2.94
CA ALA A 75 2.58 -3.23 3.36
C ALA A 75 2.58 -1.79 2.81
N ALA A 76 3.72 -1.10 2.87
CA ALA A 76 3.88 0.23 2.29
C ALA A 76 3.69 0.23 0.76
N LYS A 77 4.19 -0.81 0.07
CA LYS A 77 3.95 -0.99 -1.37
C LYS A 77 2.48 -1.16 -1.70
N CYS A 78 1.72 -1.90 -0.90
CA CYS A 78 0.28 -2.03 -1.08
C CYS A 78 -0.43 -0.66 -0.95
N PHE A 79 -0.03 0.20 0.00
CA PHE A 79 -0.57 1.57 0.08
C PHE A 79 -0.22 2.43 -1.15
N GLU A 80 1.01 2.34 -1.67
CA GLU A 80 1.36 3.00 -2.94
C GLU A 80 0.45 2.52 -4.09
N GLN A 81 0.14 1.22 -4.15
CA GLN A 81 -0.79 0.69 -5.15
C GLN A 81 -2.22 1.21 -4.97
N VAL A 82 -2.70 1.33 -3.73
CA VAL A 82 -4.01 1.92 -3.44
C VAL A 82 -4.07 3.37 -3.90
N ILE A 83 -3.01 4.16 -3.68
CA ILE A 83 -2.92 5.55 -4.16
C ILE A 83 -3.07 5.63 -5.68
N LEU A 84 -2.48 4.68 -6.43
CA LEU A 84 -2.65 4.62 -7.88
C LEU A 84 -4.08 4.26 -8.29
N VAL A 85 -4.75 3.38 -7.54
CA VAL A 85 -6.16 3.04 -7.79
C VAL A 85 -7.05 4.25 -7.50
N LEU A 86 -6.81 4.97 -6.40
CA LEU A 86 -7.53 6.21 -6.06
C LEU A 86 -7.36 7.29 -7.13
N LYS A 87 -6.16 7.43 -7.70
CA LYS A 87 -5.92 8.28 -8.87
C LYS A 87 -6.79 7.87 -10.06
N GLU A 88 -6.87 6.58 -10.38
CA GLU A 88 -7.72 6.06 -11.46
C GLU A 88 -9.21 6.32 -11.21
N GLN A 89 -9.63 6.35 -9.94
CA GLN A 89 -11.00 6.68 -9.51
C GLN A 89 -11.28 8.19 -9.49
N ASN A 90 -10.28 9.05 -9.70
CA ASN A 90 -10.34 10.48 -9.41
C ASN A 90 -10.79 10.80 -7.96
N ASN A 91 -10.48 9.91 -7.02
CA ASN A 91 -10.76 10.11 -5.60
C ASN A 91 -9.46 10.45 -4.87
N PHE A 92 -9.24 11.74 -4.62
CA PHE A 92 -7.98 12.23 -4.06
C PHE A 92 -8.00 12.40 -2.53
N GLY A 93 -9.17 12.25 -1.89
CA GLY A 93 -9.35 12.60 -0.48
C GLY A 93 -8.56 11.75 0.51
N GLU A 94 -8.24 10.50 0.15
CA GLU A 94 -7.51 9.57 1.03
C GLU A 94 -6.00 9.50 0.73
N ILE A 95 -5.51 10.15 -0.34
CA ILE A 95 -4.15 9.96 -0.84
C ILE A 95 -3.09 10.46 0.16
N GLU A 96 -3.28 11.64 0.75
CA GLU A 96 -2.35 12.21 1.73
C GLU A 96 -2.18 11.27 2.93
N SER A 97 -3.29 10.82 3.52
CA SER A 97 -3.29 9.91 4.67
C SER A 97 -2.56 8.59 4.35
N LEU A 98 -2.83 7.99 3.19
CA LEU A 98 -2.16 6.76 2.76
C LEU A 98 -0.68 6.96 2.47
N ALA A 99 -0.29 8.10 1.90
CA ALA A 99 1.11 8.44 1.65
C ALA A 99 1.90 8.56 2.96
N HIS A 100 1.32 9.21 3.97
CA HIS A 100 1.92 9.27 5.32
C HIS A 100 2.02 7.89 5.97
N ARG A 101 1.02 7.01 5.79
CA ARG A 101 1.09 5.62 6.29
C ARG A 101 2.23 4.85 5.63
N ALA A 102 2.35 4.93 4.30
CA ALA A 102 3.44 4.28 3.56
C ALA A 102 4.82 4.81 4.00
N CYS A 103 4.96 6.13 4.14
CA CYS A 103 6.17 6.79 4.62
C CYS A 103 6.62 6.24 5.99
N ARG A 104 5.71 6.19 6.98
CA ARG A 104 6.02 5.68 8.32
C ARG A 104 6.51 4.23 8.29
N LEU A 105 5.86 3.38 7.48
CA LEU A 105 6.26 1.98 7.35
C LEU A 105 7.64 1.82 6.70
N TYR A 106 7.95 2.63 5.67
CA TYR A 106 9.28 2.64 5.05
C TYR A 106 10.37 3.13 6.01
N GLN A 107 10.10 4.17 6.80
CA GLN A 107 11.03 4.64 7.83
C GLN A 107 11.28 3.56 8.91
N GLN A 108 10.23 2.86 9.36
CA GLN A 108 10.36 1.77 10.34
C GLN A 108 11.21 0.60 9.83
N GLN A 109 11.28 0.39 8.51
CA GLN A 109 12.13 -0.62 7.88
C GLN A 109 13.53 -0.11 7.53
N GLY A 110 13.86 1.13 7.87
CA GLY A 110 15.15 1.73 7.55
C GLY A 110 15.32 2.03 6.06
N SER A 111 14.22 2.27 5.32
CA SER A 111 14.26 2.72 3.92
C SER A 111 13.68 4.13 3.76
N PRO A 112 14.36 5.15 4.30
CA PRO A 112 13.87 6.53 4.27
C PRO A 112 13.86 7.12 2.84
N GLU A 113 14.68 6.63 1.90
CA GLU A 113 14.62 7.00 0.48
C GLU A 113 13.29 6.55 -0.15
N ALA A 114 12.83 5.33 0.17
CA ALA A 114 11.53 4.85 -0.28
C ALA A 114 10.38 5.65 0.38
N ALA A 115 10.54 6.03 1.64
CA ALA A 115 9.59 6.88 2.36
C ALA A 115 9.43 8.25 1.69
N ALA A 116 10.54 8.93 1.39
CA ALA A 116 10.51 10.22 0.69
C ALA A 116 9.96 10.09 -0.74
N SER A 117 10.34 9.03 -1.47
CA SER A 117 9.83 8.77 -2.82
C SER A 117 8.32 8.53 -2.84
N ALA A 118 7.76 7.83 -1.84
CA ALA A 118 6.32 7.62 -1.73
C ALA A 118 5.56 8.93 -1.53
N LEU A 119 6.07 9.82 -0.67
CA LEU A 119 5.50 11.16 -0.45
C LEU A 119 5.58 12.03 -1.71
N ASP A 120 6.74 12.09 -2.38
CA ASP A 120 6.95 12.86 -3.61
C ASP A 120 5.99 12.41 -4.74
N LYS A 121 5.82 11.10 -4.94
CA LYS A 121 4.87 10.57 -5.93
C LYS A 121 3.42 10.92 -5.58
N ALA A 122 3.03 10.82 -4.32
CA ALA A 122 1.68 11.15 -3.88
C ALA A 122 1.40 12.65 -4.07
N ALA A 123 2.35 13.51 -3.72
CA ALA A 123 2.28 14.96 -3.92
C ALA A 123 2.06 15.30 -5.40
N LYS A 124 2.84 14.71 -6.31
CA LYS A 124 2.69 14.88 -7.77
C LYS A 124 1.32 14.49 -8.29
N ILE A 125 0.64 13.53 -7.66
CA ILE A 125 -0.70 13.11 -8.08
C ILE A 125 -1.73 14.18 -7.74
N ILE A 126 -1.59 14.84 -6.59
CA ILE A 126 -2.59 15.77 -6.07
C ILE A 126 -2.21 17.25 -6.27
N GLU A 127 -1.02 17.60 -6.74
CA GLU A 127 -0.55 19.00 -6.83
C GLU A 127 -1.47 19.93 -7.61
N ASN A 128 -2.13 19.42 -8.67
CA ASN A 128 -3.07 20.21 -9.48
C ASN A 128 -4.50 20.25 -8.90
N ILE A 129 -4.80 19.41 -7.91
CA ILE A 129 -6.14 19.24 -7.32
C ILE A 129 -6.20 19.84 -5.91
N HIS A 130 -5.20 19.54 -5.08
CA HIS A 130 -5.03 19.95 -3.69
C HIS A 130 -3.59 20.43 -3.46
N PRO A 131 -3.23 21.65 -3.91
CA PRO A 131 -1.86 22.14 -3.86
C PRO A 131 -1.32 22.29 -2.43
N GLU A 132 -2.18 22.62 -1.46
CA GLU A 132 -1.80 22.73 -0.05
C GLU A 132 -1.39 21.38 0.54
N GLN A 133 -2.15 20.31 0.27
CA GLN A 133 -1.81 18.95 0.68
C GLN A 133 -0.55 18.45 -0.03
N ALA A 134 -0.39 18.76 -1.33
CA ALA A 134 0.83 18.43 -2.06
C ALA A 134 2.06 19.10 -1.44
N LEU A 135 1.95 20.37 -1.04
CA LEU A 135 3.03 21.10 -0.38
C LEU A 135 3.42 20.43 0.95
N ASN A 136 2.44 20.03 1.77
CA ASN A 136 2.70 19.30 3.02
C ASN A 136 3.46 18.00 2.77
N LEU A 137 3.06 17.23 1.74
CA LEU A 137 3.73 15.99 1.35
C LEU A 137 5.17 16.24 0.87
N TYR A 138 5.39 17.28 0.05
CA TYR A 138 6.73 17.67 -0.40
C TYR A 138 7.63 18.11 0.75
N GLN A 139 7.12 18.92 1.68
CA GLN A 139 7.84 19.35 2.87
C GLN A 139 8.27 18.15 3.73
N HIS A 140 7.33 17.24 3.98
CA HIS A 140 7.63 16.04 4.75
C HIS A 140 8.63 15.11 4.04
N ALA A 141 8.57 15.01 2.70
CA ALA A 141 9.56 14.27 1.93
C ALA A 141 10.98 14.83 2.11
N ILE A 142 11.12 16.16 2.11
CA ILE A 142 12.39 16.85 2.35
C ILE A 142 12.88 16.60 3.78
N GLU A 143 12.01 16.71 4.78
CA GLU A 143 12.34 16.42 6.19
C GLU A 143 12.90 15.01 6.36
N VAL A 144 12.23 14.01 5.76
CA VAL A 144 12.66 12.60 5.80
C VAL A 144 14.08 12.46 5.25
N VAL A 145 14.40 13.10 4.12
CA VAL A 145 15.73 13.04 3.49
C VAL A 145 16.79 13.81 4.30
N MET A 146 16.45 14.98 4.83
CA MET A 146 17.40 15.81 5.59
C MET A 146 17.84 15.13 6.89
N VAL A 147 16.93 14.45 7.59
CA VAL A 147 17.27 13.70 8.80
C VAL A 147 18.33 12.63 8.51
N ILE A 148 18.24 11.91 7.38
CA ILE A 148 19.26 10.93 6.98
C ILE A 148 20.64 11.58 6.86
N ASN A 149 20.73 12.70 6.14
CA ASN A 149 22.01 13.33 5.84
C ASN A 149 22.71 13.85 7.09
N ILE A 150 21.96 14.33 8.09
CA ILE A 150 22.52 14.76 9.38
C ILE A 150 23.04 13.57 10.17
N PHE A 151 22.27 12.47 10.25
CA PHE A 151 22.71 11.26 10.97
C PHE A 151 23.91 10.58 10.31
N PHE A 152 23.98 10.57 8.97
CA PHE A 152 25.17 10.12 8.26
C PHE A 152 26.35 11.02 8.56
N PHE A 153 26.22 12.35 8.44
CA PHE A 153 27.31 13.28 8.72
C PHE A 153 27.87 13.13 10.15
N MET A 154 27.01 12.98 11.16
CA MET A 154 27.44 12.76 12.55
C MET A 154 28.10 11.40 12.81
N LYS A 155 27.93 10.41 11.93
CA LYS A 155 28.60 9.10 12.07
C LYS A 155 30.03 9.08 11.53
N TYR A 156 30.41 10.09 10.74
CA TYR A 156 31.71 10.19 10.07
C TYR A 156 32.53 11.41 10.52
N VAL A 157 32.12 12.07 11.61
CA VAL A 157 32.89 13.08 12.36
C VAL A 157 33.19 12.51 13.74
#